data_AF-A0A077QP51-F1
#
_entry.id   AF-A0A077QP51-F1
#
_cell.length_a   1.000
_cell.length_b   1.000
_cell.length_c   1.000
_cell.angle_alpha   90.00
_cell.angle_beta   90.00
_cell.angle_gamma   90.00
#
_symmetry.space_group_name_H-M   'P 1'
#
loop_
_entity.id
_entity.type
_entity.pdbx_description
1 polymer ?
#
loop_
_entity_poly.entity_id
_entity_poly.type
_entity_poly.pdbx_seq_one_letter_code
_entity_poly.pdbx_strand_id
1 'polypeptide(L)'
;MCEPCCGAGCITLAAAEVLRELGHDPLCSLWVYAIDIDPLAAVMAYIQLSLTGIPAAVTIGNALHDGGDKRTRYTPAHYLGNWSQRLREAELIAA
;
A
#
# COMPACT_ATOMS: atom_id res chain seq x y z
N MET A 1 5.99 -2.42 -2.89
CA MET A 1 5.61 -3.76 -2.39
C MET A 1 4.19 -4.07 -2.86
N CYS A 2 3.90 -5.31 -3.24
CA CYS A 2 2.57 -5.76 -3.66
C CYS A 2 2.08 -6.84 -2.68
N GLU A 3 0.89 -6.66 -2.12
CA GLU A 3 0.24 -7.57 -1.17
C GLU A 3 -1.12 -8.01 -1.76
N PRO A 4 -1.17 -9.13 -2.50
CA PRO A 4 -2.32 -9.51 -3.33
C PRO A 4 -3.51 -10.14 -2.56
N CYS A 5 -3.32 -10.41 -1.28
CA CYS A 5 -4.32 -10.91 -0.33
C CYS A 5 -3.96 -10.39 1.06
N CYS A 6 -4.16 -9.08 1.25
CA CYS A 6 -3.51 -8.37 2.36
C CYS A 6 -4.05 -8.71 3.74
N GLY A 7 -5.25 -9.28 3.86
CA GLY A 7 -5.87 -9.45 5.16
C GLY A 7 -5.93 -8.10 5.89
N ALA A 8 -5.45 -8.06 7.14
CA ALA A 8 -5.33 -6.81 7.89
C ALA A 8 -4.05 -6.00 7.58
N GLY A 9 -3.21 -6.41 6.63
CA GLY A 9 -1.96 -5.71 6.23
C GLY A 9 -0.75 -6.02 7.12
N CYS A 10 -0.76 -7.13 7.87
CA CYS A 10 0.28 -7.44 8.86
C CYS A 10 1.67 -7.68 8.24
N ILE A 11 1.74 -8.25 7.04
CA ILE A 11 3.03 -8.47 6.36
C ILE A 11 3.65 -7.13 5.98
N THR A 12 2.83 -6.20 5.48
CA THR A 12 3.26 -4.83 5.21
C THR A 12 3.75 -4.12 6.47
N LEU A 13 3.06 -4.27 7.61
CA LEU A 13 3.51 -3.70 8.88
C LEU A 13 4.86 -4.25 9.32
N ALA A 14 5.05 -5.58 9.24
CA ALA A 14 6.31 -6.21 9.57
C ALA A 14 7.45 -5.74 8.67
N ALA A 15 7.20 -5.61 7.36
CA ALA A 15 8.18 -5.07 6.42
C ALA A 15 8.56 -3.61 6.73
N ALA A 16 7.58 -2.78 7.08
CA ALA A 16 7.83 -1.40 7.48
C ALA A 16 8.65 -1.33 8.79
N GLU A 17 8.42 -2.24 9.72
CA GLU A 17 9.22 -2.31 10.96
C GLU A 17 10.67 -2.66 10.69
N VAL A 18 10.92 -3.67 9.85
CA VAL A 18 12.29 -4.03 9.42
C VAL A 18 12.98 -2.85 8.73
N LEU A 19 12.27 -2.07 7.90
CA LEU A 19 12.84 -0.86 7.29
C LEU A 19 13.24 0.19 8.35
N ARG A 20 12.41 0.40 9.38
CA ARG A 20 12.72 1.31 10.48
C ARG A 20 13.95 0.86 11.26
N GLU A 21 14.06 -0.44 11.56
CA GLU A 21 15.22 -1.03 12.23
C GLU A 21 16.52 -0.81 11.43
N LEU A 22 16.43 -0.82 10.11
CA LEU A 22 17.54 -0.52 9.20
C LEU A 22 17.80 0.99 9.02
N GLY A 23 17.05 1.86 9.70
CA GLY A 23 17.20 3.32 9.62
C GLY A 23 16.52 3.97 8.41
N HIS A 24 15.66 3.26 7.70
CA HIS A 24 14.89 3.79 6.59
C HIS A 24 13.50 4.22 7.03
N ASP A 25 13.10 5.45 6.71
CA ASP A 25 11.74 5.94 6.95
C ASP A 25 10.76 5.32 5.93
N PRO A 26 9.76 4.52 6.35
CA PRO A 26 8.79 3.92 5.43
C PRO A 26 7.95 4.94 4.66
N LEU A 27 7.72 6.15 5.19
CA LEU A 27 7.00 7.21 4.47
C LEU A 27 7.70 7.56 3.14
N CYS A 28 9.04 7.52 3.15
CA CYS A 28 9.87 7.88 2.01
C CYS A 28 10.36 6.66 1.21
N SER A 29 10.52 5.50 1.84
CA SER A 29 11.19 4.32 1.26
C SER A 29 10.26 3.17 0.89
N LEU A 30 8.99 3.19 1.32
CA LEU A 30 8.04 2.11 1.08
C LEU A 30 6.73 2.65 0.50
N TRP A 31 6.30 2.08 -0.62
CA TRP A 31 4.95 2.23 -1.12
C TRP A 31 4.30 0.87 -1.35
N VAL A 32 3.04 0.75 -0.97
CA VAL A 32 2.34 -0.53 -0.90
C VAL A 32 1.09 -0.50 -1.78
N TYR A 33 0.99 -1.46 -2.70
CA TYR A 33 -0.29 -1.84 -3.27
C TYR A 33 -0.83 -3.02 -2.48
N ALA A 34 -1.94 -2.82 -1.78
CA ALA A 34 -2.61 -3.86 -1.02
C ALA A 34 -3.99 -4.12 -1.62
N ILE A 35 -4.33 -5.38 -1.83
CA ILE A 35 -5.64 -5.79 -2.33
C ILE A 35 -6.15 -6.99 -1.55
N ASP A 36 -7.45 -6.97 -1.26
CA ASP A 36 -8.16 -8.13 -0.73
C ASP A 36 -9.56 -8.21 -1.32
N ILE A 37 -10.06 -9.45 -1.45
CA ILE A 37 -11.43 -9.68 -1.93
C ILE A 37 -12.45 -9.41 -0.82
N ASP A 38 -12.05 -9.54 0.45
CA ASP A 38 -12.89 -9.22 1.61
C ASP A 38 -12.81 -7.71 1.94
N PRO A 39 -13.94 -6.97 1.84
CA PRO A 39 -14.00 -5.56 2.24
C PRO A 39 -13.57 -5.30 3.69
N LEU A 40 -13.87 -6.21 4.62
CA LEU A 40 -13.51 -6.04 6.03
C LEU A 40 -11.99 -6.07 6.19
N ALA A 41 -11.33 -7.08 5.59
CA ALA A 41 -9.88 -7.19 5.55
C ALA A 41 -9.23 -5.92 4.99
N ALA A 42 -9.62 -5.50 3.79
CA ALA A 42 -9.08 -4.30 3.15
C ALA A 42 -9.26 -3.04 4.00
N VAL A 43 -10.40 -2.88 4.70
CA VAL A 43 -10.62 -1.72 5.58
C VAL A 43 -9.74 -1.80 6.84
N MET A 44 -9.54 -2.98 7.43
CA MET A 44 -8.60 -3.16 8.53
C MET A 44 -7.17 -2.78 8.10
N ALA A 45 -6.72 -3.26 6.94
CA ALA A 45 -5.44 -2.88 6.36
C ALA A 45 -5.34 -1.36 6.17
N TYR A 46 -6.36 -0.73 5.58
CA TYR A 46 -6.40 0.72 5.40
C TYR A 46 -6.21 1.48 6.72
N ILE A 47 -6.89 1.08 7.80
CA ILE A 47 -6.76 1.73 9.11
C ILE A 47 -5.33 1.55 9.65
N GLN A 48 -4.81 0.32 9.66
CA GLN A 48 -3.47 0.05 10.20
C GLN A 48 -2.39 0.81 9.43
N LEU A 49 -2.42 0.79 8.11
CA LEU A 49 -1.44 1.49 7.28
C LEU A 49 -1.56 3.01 7.39
N SER A 50 -2.78 3.53 7.54
CA SER A 50 -3.00 4.96 7.77
C SER A 50 -2.44 5.43 9.11
N LEU A 51 -2.70 4.69 10.19
CA LEU A 51 -2.25 5.05 11.54
C LEU A 51 -0.73 4.91 11.72
N THR A 52 -0.09 4.01 10.97
CA THR A 52 1.36 3.77 11.02
C THR A 52 2.16 4.57 10.00
N GLY A 53 1.51 5.48 9.27
CA GLY A 53 2.17 6.37 8.33
C GLY A 53 2.73 5.66 7.09
N ILE A 54 2.16 4.52 6.71
CA ILE A 54 2.62 3.75 5.54
C ILE A 54 1.89 4.23 4.28
N PRO A 55 2.62 4.69 3.24
CA PRO A 55 2.05 5.05 1.95
C PRO A 55 1.47 3.84 1.24
N ALA A 56 0.16 3.85 0.97
CA ALA A 56 -0.47 2.72 0.32
C ALA A 56 -1.67 3.09 -0.56
N ALA A 57 -1.92 2.24 -1.55
CA ALA A 57 -3.18 2.11 -2.25
C ALA A 57 -3.84 0.81 -1.79
N VAL A 58 -4.91 0.91 -1.01
CA VAL A 58 -5.64 -0.23 -0.45
C VAL A 58 -6.91 -0.44 -1.25
N THR A 59 -7.03 -1.61 -1.86
CA THR A 59 -8.04 -1.92 -2.87
C THR A 59 -8.92 -3.08 -2.42
N ILE A 60 -10.24 -2.91 -2.53
CA ILE A 60 -11.18 -4.03 -2.46
C ILE A 60 -11.35 -4.56 -3.89
N GLY A 61 -11.04 -5.83 -4.11
CA GLY A 61 -11.20 -6.47 -5.41
C GLY A 61 -10.58 -7.87 -5.48
N ASN A 62 -10.86 -8.59 -6.57
CA ASN A 62 -10.25 -9.89 -6.83
C ASN A 62 -8.87 -9.70 -7.50
N ALA A 63 -7.79 -10.05 -6.79
CA ALA A 63 -6.43 -9.93 -7.31
C ALA A 63 -6.14 -10.84 -8.52
N LEU A 64 -6.93 -11.89 -8.74
CA LEU A 64 -6.81 -12.80 -9.89
C LEU A 64 -7.61 -12.34 -11.12
N HIS A 65 -8.42 -11.28 -11.01
CA HIS A 65 -9.24 -10.78 -12.11
C HIS A 65 -8.80 -9.35 -12.49
N ASP A 66 -7.92 -9.27 -13.47
CA ASP A 66 -7.51 -8.00 -14.06
C ASP A 66 -8.60 -7.50 -15.01
N GLY A 67 -9.29 -6.42 -14.63
CA GLY A 67 -10.49 -5.91 -15.32
C GLY A 67 -11.79 -6.03 -14.52
N GLY A 68 -11.78 -6.72 -13.37
CA GLY A 68 -12.92 -6.74 -12.45
C GLY A 68 -13.11 -5.41 -11.70
N ASP A 69 -14.27 -5.27 -11.04
CA ASP A 69 -14.56 -4.11 -10.20
C ASP A 69 -13.55 -3.99 -9.05
N LYS A 70 -12.90 -2.82 -8.96
CA LYS A 70 -11.92 -2.49 -7.92
C LYS A 70 -12.30 -1.16 -7.27
N ARG A 71 -12.20 -1.09 -5.95
CA ARG A 71 -12.41 0.16 -5.19
C ARG A 71 -11.18 0.46 -4.35
N THR A 72 -10.46 1.51 -4.69
CA THR A 72 -9.19 1.87 -4.05
C THR A 72 -9.32 3.09 -3.15
N ARG A 73 -8.67 3.02 -1.99
CA ARG A 73 -8.46 4.14 -1.07
C ARG A 73 -6.97 4.34 -0.84
N TYR A 74 -6.52 5.58 -0.88
CA TYR A 74 -5.13 5.93 -0.60
C TYR A 74 -4.98 6.38 0.85
N THR A 75 -3.93 5.92 1.52
CA THR A 75 -3.65 6.32 2.91
C THR A 75 -3.19 7.79 2.97
N PRO A 76 -3.32 8.49 4.11
CA PRO A 76 -2.80 9.85 4.26
C PRO A 76 -1.31 9.98 3.89
N ALA A 77 -0.50 9.00 4.25
CA ALA A 77 0.92 8.94 3.92
C ALA A 77 1.21 8.87 2.40
N HIS A 78 0.29 8.33 1.60
CA HIS A 78 0.38 8.41 0.13
C HIS A 78 0.44 9.87 -0.33
N TYR A 79 -0.46 10.70 0.21
CA TYR A 79 -0.56 12.11 -0.15
C TYR A 79 0.61 12.92 0.43
N LEU A 80 0.93 12.71 1.72
CA LEU A 80 2.03 13.41 2.38
C LEU A 80 3.38 13.16 1.71
N GLY A 81 3.63 11.93 1.25
CA GLY A 81 4.85 11.56 0.54
C GLY A 81 4.83 11.86 -0.96
N ASN A 82 3.78 12.54 -1.47
CA ASN A 82 3.58 12.84 -2.90
C ASN A 82 3.80 11.61 -3.82
N TRP A 83 3.31 10.45 -3.40
CA TRP A 83 3.66 9.18 -4.04
C TRP A 83 3.07 9.02 -5.44
N SER A 84 1.95 9.67 -5.73
CA SER A 84 1.40 9.73 -7.08
C SER A 84 2.43 10.27 -8.10
N GLN A 85 3.20 11.30 -7.74
CA GLN A 85 4.22 11.84 -8.63
C GLN A 85 5.43 10.90 -8.73
N ARG A 86 5.92 10.41 -7.59
CA ARG A 86 7.09 9.52 -7.52
C ARG A 86 6.90 8.24 -8.33
N LEU A 87 5.70 7.66 -8.32
CA LEU A 87 5.37 6.48 -9.09
C LEU A 87 5.37 6.75 -10.60
N ARG A 88 4.78 7.88 -11.04
CA ARG A 88 4.82 8.27 -12.45
C ARG A 88 6.25 8.48 -12.95
N GLU A 89 7.09 9.12 -12.14
CA GLU A 89 8.51 9.32 -12.46
C GLU A 89 9.23 7.98 -12.58
N ALA A 90 8.98 7.03 -11.67
CA ALA A 90 9.54 5.69 -11.73
C ALA A 90 9.08 4.89 -12.97
N GLU A 91 7.80 4.99 -13.36
CA GLU A 91 7.26 4.36 -14.57
C GLU A 91 7.90 4.91 -15.84
N LEU A 92 8.10 6.22 -15.92
CA LEU A 92 8.77 6.87 -17.06
C LEU A 92 10.24 6.46 -17.19
N ILE A 93 10.93 6.21 -16.07
CA ILE A 93 12.32 5.72 -16.07
C ILE A 93 12.39 4.24 -16.49
N ALA A 94 11.33 3.47 -16.22
CA ALA A 94 11.27 2.04 -16.52
C ALA A 94 10.83 1.72 -17.97
N ALA A 95 10.36 2.71 -18.73
CA ALA A 95 9.93 2.59 -20.13
C ALA A 95 11.08 2.81 -21.12
#